data_AF-A0A512B5A5-F1
#
_entry.id   AF-A0A512B5A5-F1
#
_cell.length_a   1.000
_cell.length_b   1.000
_cell.length_c   1.000
_cell.angle_alpha   90.00
_cell.angle_beta   90.00
_cell.angle_gamma   90.00
#
_symmetry.space_group_name_H-M   'P 1'
#
loop_
_entity.id
_entity.type
_entity.pdbx_description
1 polymer ?
#
loop_
_entity_poly.entity_id
_entity_poly.type
_entity_poly.pdbx_seq_one_letter_code
_entity_poly.pdbx_strand_id
1 'polypeptide(L)'
;MPAPIYCDHCGVELEAEMLVCPLCNNPVSSSLEKQEGEVIISTISLPYGGKKMNQPQKKITWEVVSIVLFCAIIATSTINFIINKSITWAEYPIAICLIIFAYISVFAFLAQKTIVQLLVSFLVAAAALFLLDLLTNGLNWAPALAIPLLLATNLILIGLLVVFRSSREKGVNLIGYSFLGAALLCICIEAIWRFYLNQPFRLWWSVIVSLSVLPVSLVLLLMHYRYKRGRDLGKTFHI
;
A
#
# COMPACT_ATOMS: atom_id res chain seq x y z
N MET A 1 -45.49 -4.05 -20.90
CA MET A 1 -44.14 -4.64 -20.77
C MET A 1 -43.43 -4.39 -22.08
N PRO A 2 -42.26 -3.72 -22.09
CA PRO A 2 -41.50 -3.53 -23.33
C PRO A 2 -41.08 -4.89 -23.90
N ALA A 3 -41.00 -5.00 -25.23
CA ALA A 3 -40.57 -6.22 -25.90
C ALA A 3 -39.08 -6.50 -25.61
N PRO A 4 -38.67 -7.78 -25.45
CA PRO A 4 -37.28 -8.13 -25.24
C PRO A 4 -36.44 -7.81 -26.49
N ILE A 5 -35.28 -7.18 -26.28
CA ILE A 5 -34.34 -6.83 -27.34
C ILE A 5 -33.24 -7.88 -27.36
N TYR A 6 -32.85 -8.36 -28.53
CA TYR A 6 -31.78 -9.34 -28.68
C TYR A 6 -30.56 -8.69 -29.34
N CYS A 7 -29.36 -9.11 -28.96
CA CYS A 7 -28.16 -8.65 -29.64
C CYS A 7 -28.03 -9.29 -31.03
N ASP A 8 -27.90 -8.47 -32.07
CA ASP A 8 -27.73 -8.92 -33.47
C ASP A 8 -26.49 -9.80 -33.69
N HIS A 9 -25.48 -9.71 -32.81
CA HIS A 9 -24.23 -10.44 -32.95
C HIS A 9 -24.15 -11.73 -32.11
N CYS A 10 -24.72 -11.75 -30.90
CA CYS A 10 -24.59 -12.89 -29.99
C CYS A 10 -25.92 -13.55 -29.61
N GLY A 11 -27.06 -12.98 -30.01
CA GLY A 11 -28.39 -13.54 -29.76
C GLY A 11 -28.84 -13.55 -28.29
N VAL A 12 -28.08 -12.91 -27.39
CA VAL A 12 -28.43 -12.79 -25.97
C VAL A 12 -29.55 -11.77 -25.79
N GLU A 13 -30.52 -12.10 -24.93
CA GLU A 13 -31.59 -11.19 -24.50
C GLU A 13 -31.02 -10.06 -23.64
N LEU A 14 -31.35 -8.82 -24.00
CA LEU A 14 -30.85 -7.60 -23.40
C LEU A 14 -31.98 -6.80 -22.77
N GLU A 15 -31.71 -6.20 -21.62
CA GLU A 15 -32.60 -5.22 -21.00
C GLU A 15 -32.65 -3.93 -21.82
N ALA A 16 -33.81 -3.26 -21.83
CA ALA A 16 -34.12 -2.17 -22.76
C ALA A 16 -33.26 -0.90 -22.62
N GLU A 17 -32.43 -0.82 -21.58
CA GLU A 17 -31.59 0.35 -21.25
C GLU A 17 -30.09 0.11 -21.51
N MET A 18 -29.71 -1.07 -22.04
CA MET A 18 -28.32 -1.39 -22.32
C MET A 18 -27.86 -0.87 -23.69
N LEU A 19 -26.85 0.03 -23.68
CA LEU A 19 -26.24 0.61 -24.88
C LEU A 19 -25.25 -0.34 -25.58
N VAL A 20 -24.66 -1.26 -24.82
CA VAL A 20 -23.60 -2.18 -25.28
C VAL A 20 -23.87 -3.58 -24.71
N CYS A 21 -23.71 -4.62 -25.54
CA CYS A 21 -23.84 -5.99 -25.09
C CYS A 21 -22.67 -6.36 -24.16
N PRO A 22 -22.91 -6.84 -22.92
CA PRO A 22 -21.84 -7.19 -21.98
C PRO A 22 -21.03 -8.43 -22.40
N LEU A 23 -21.56 -9.27 -23.29
CA LEU A 23 -20.91 -10.51 -23.71
C LEU A 23 -19.96 -10.31 -24.89
N CYS A 24 -20.38 -9.58 -25.91
CA CYS A 24 -19.60 -9.37 -27.14
C CYS A 24 -19.08 -7.94 -27.32
N ASN A 25 -19.45 -7.03 -26.41
CA ASN A 25 -19.06 -5.62 -26.41
C ASN A 25 -19.48 -4.84 -27.67
N ASN A 26 -20.46 -5.35 -28.43
CA ASN A 26 -20.99 -4.70 -29.61
C ASN A 26 -22.13 -3.72 -29.22
N PRO A 27 -22.24 -2.56 -29.86
CA PRO A 27 -23.32 -1.61 -29.60
C PRO A 27 -24.67 -2.19 -30.02
N VAL A 28 -25.71 -1.93 -29.25
CA VAL A 28 -27.07 -2.39 -29.54
C VAL A 28 -27.72 -1.42 -30.52
N SER A 29 -28.08 -1.92 -31.70
CA SER A 29 -28.58 -1.15 -32.85
C SER A 29 -29.80 -0.29 -32.53
N SER A 30 -30.71 -0.77 -31.67
CA SER A 30 -31.90 -0.04 -31.22
C SER A 30 -31.63 1.24 -30.41
N SER A 31 -30.40 1.42 -29.92
CA SER A 31 -29.98 2.61 -29.16
C SER A 31 -29.30 3.68 -30.02
N LEU A 32 -28.86 3.33 -31.25
CA LEU A 32 -28.20 4.26 -32.17
C LEU A 32 -29.18 5.29 -32.74
N GLU A 33 -30.43 4.90 -32.96
CA GLU A 33 -31.47 5.77 -33.53
C GLU A 33 -31.99 6.82 -32.53
N LYS A 34 -31.73 6.62 -31.22
CA LYS A 34 -32.19 7.52 -30.15
C LYS A 34 -31.14 8.53 -29.69
N GLN A 35 -29.91 8.46 -30.20
CA GLN A 35 -28.77 9.25 -29.74
C GLN A 35 -28.03 9.93 -30.92
N GLU A 36 -28.75 10.70 -31.73
CA GLU A 36 -28.15 11.74 -32.61
C GLU A 36 -27.62 12.97 -31.83
N GLY A 37 -27.68 12.95 -30.49
CA GLY A 37 -27.11 13.98 -29.62
C GLY A 37 -25.99 13.42 -28.75
N GLU A 38 -24.74 13.67 -29.16
CA GLU A 38 -23.56 13.77 -28.29
C GLU A 38 -23.31 12.60 -27.31
N VAL A 39 -23.01 11.41 -27.85
CA VAL A 39 -22.38 10.34 -27.04
C VAL A 39 -20.89 10.59 -26.96
N ILE A 40 -20.49 11.38 -25.95
CA ILE A 40 -19.12 11.35 -25.44
C ILE A 40 -18.89 9.92 -24.95
N ILE A 41 -18.22 9.11 -25.78
CA ILE A 41 -17.66 7.82 -25.38
C ILE A 41 -16.63 8.13 -24.29
N SER A 42 -17.12 8.21 -23.07
CA SER A 42 -16.29 8.15 -21.88
C SER A 42 -15.72 6.74 -21.85
N THR A 43 -14.58 6.56 -22.50
CA THR A 43 -13.64 5.51 -22.13
C THR A 43 -13.59 5.53 -20.61
N ILE A 44 -14.12 4.48 -19.98
CA ILE A 44 -13.88 4.20 -18.56
C ILE A 44 -12.39 3.87 -18.47
N SER A 45 -11.56 4.89 -18.52
CA SER A 45 -10.22 4.86 -17.99
C SER A 45 -10.43 4.69 -16.50
N LEU A 46 -10.32 3.46 -16.00
CA LEU A 46 -10.09 3.24 -14.57
C LEU A 46 -8.98 4.21 -14.17
N PRO A 47 -9.26 5.23 -13.34
CA PRO A 47 -8.27 6.21 -13.00
C PRO A 47 -7.34 5.55 -11.99
N TYR A 48 -6.43 4.70 -12.46
CA TYR A 48 -5.28 4.25 -11.69
C TYR A 48 -4.23 5.38 -11.63
N GLY A 49 -4.72 6.55 -11.28
CA GLY A 49 -3.97 7.73 -10.89
C GLY A 49 -4.62 8.17 -9.59
N GLY A 50 -4.07 7.70 -8.47
CA GLY A 50 -4.60 7.98 -7.15
C GLY A 50 -4.95 9.46 -7.02
N LYS A 51 -6.26 9.75 -6.91
CA LYS A 51 -6.75 11.10 -6.71
C LYS A 51 -6.02 11.66 -5.49
N LYS A 52 -5.18 12.66 -5.69
CA LYS A 52 -4.48 13.31 -4.58
C LYS A 52 -5.55 13.85 -3.64
N MET A 53 -5.52 13.41 -2.37
CA MET A 53 -6.46 13.92 -1.37
C MET A 53 -6.36 15.45 -1.29
N ASN A 54 -7.52 16.09 -1.28
CA ASN A 54 -7.61 17.53 -1.06
C ASN A 54 -7.21 17.86 0.39
N GLN A 55 -6.70 19.07 0.63
CA GLN A 55 -6.32 19.53 1.97
C GLN A 55 -7.41 19.32 3.05
N PRO A 56 -8.71 19.65 2.82
CA PRO A 56 -9.76 19.36 3.80
C PRO A 56 -9.91 17.87 4.10
N GLN A 57 -9.76 17.00 3.10
CA GLN A 57 -9.84 15.54 3.30
C GLN A 57 -8.67 15.05 4.17
N LYS A 58 -7.46 15.56 3.96
CA LYS A 58 -6.29 15.22 4.80
C LYS A 58 -6.50 15.62 6.25
N LYS A 59 -7.07 16.80 6.49
CA LYS A 59 -7.37 17.29 7.84
C LYS A 59 -8.39 16.39 8.54
N ILE A 60 -9.48 16.03 7.86
CA ILE A 60 -10.50 15.13 8.42
C ILE A 60 -9.90 13.75 8.72
N THR A 61 -9.10 13.19 7.80
CA THR A 61 -8.42 11.91 8.03
C THR A 61 -7.47 11.98 9.23
N TRP A 62 -6.70 13.06 9.37
CA TRP A 62 -5.82 13.27 10.52
C TRP A 62 -6.60 13.35 11.83
N GLU A 63 -7.73 14.06 11.85
CA GLU A 63 -8.57 14.21 13.04
C GLU A 63 -9.19 12.87 13.46
N VAL A 64 -9.79 12.13 12.54
CA VAL A 64 -10.38 10.82 12.83
C VAL A 64 -9.31 9.83 13.31
N VAL A 65 -8.17 9.75 12.61
CA VAL A 65 -7.13 8.79 12.99
C VAL A 65 -6.48 9.17 14.32
N SER A 66 -6.27 10.47 14.60
CA SER A 66 -5.69 10.89 15.88
C SER A 66 -6.60 10.55 17.07
N ILE A 67 -7.92 10.72 16.93
CA ILE A 67 -8.88 10.31 17.97
C ILE A 67 -8.79 8.80 18.22
N VAL A 68 -8.80 7.99 17.16
CA VAL A 68 -8.72 6.52 17.30
C VAL A 68 -7.41 6.08 17.98
N LEU A 69 -6.28 6.68 17.58
CA LEU A 69 -4.98 6.38 18.18
C LEU A 69 -4.91 6.80 19.65
N PHE A 70 -5.49 7.94 19.99
CA PHE A 70 -5.53 8.42 21.37
C PHE A 70 -6.39 7.51 22.26
N CYS A 71 -7.55 7.07 21.76
CA CYS A 71 -8.37 6.06 22.43
C CYS A 71 -7.59 4.75 22.64
N ALA A 72 -6.84 4.29 21.64
CA ALA A 72 -6.03 3.08 21.75
C ALA A 72 -4.91 3.22 22.80
N ILE A 73 -4.22 4.37 22.84
CA ILE A 73 -3.19 4.66 23.86
C ILE A 73 -3.80 4.67 25.25
N ILE A 74 -4.93 5.34 25.46
CA ILE A 74 -5.62 5.40 26.77
C ILE A 74 -6.06 3.99 27.18
N ALA A 75 -6.72 3.25 26.30
CA ALA A 75 -7.23 1.92 26.61
C ALA A 75 -6.11 0.96 26.99
N THR A 76 -5.05 0.88 26.17
CA THR A 76 -3.91 -0.01 26.42
C THR A 76 -3.14 0.38 27.69
N SER A 77 -2.94 1.68 27.92
CA SER A 77 -2.29 2.18 29.14
C SER A 77 -3.11 1.85 30.39
N THR A 78 -4.43 2.05 30.33
CA THR A 78 -5.34 1.79 31.45
C THR A 78 -5.38 0.30 31.79
N ILE A 79 -5.54 -0.56 30.79
CA ILE A 79 -5.54 -2.03 30.98
C ILE A 79 -4.21 -2.46 31.61
N ASN A 80 -3.10 -1.98 31.08
CA ASN A 80 -1.80 -2.32 31.62
C ASN A 80 -1.59 -1.81 33.04
N PHE A 81 -2.07 -0.61 33.38
CA PHE A 81 -2.01 -0.08 34.74
C PHE A 81 -2.86 -0.91 35.72
N ILE A 82 -4.05 -1.35 35.31
CA ILE A 82 -4.93 -2.21 36.11
C ILE A 82 -4.24 -3.55 36.40
N ILE A 83 -3.61 -4.17 35.39
CA ILE A 83 -3.01 -5.51 35.52
C ILE A 83 -1.66 -5.46 36.23
N ASN A 84 -0.75 -4.58 35.78
CA ASN A 84 0.67 -4.63 36.13
C ASN A 84 1.11 -3.52 37.10
N LYS A 85 0.25 -2.52 37.39
CA LYS A 85 0.56 -1.30 38.18
C LYS A 85 1.80 -0.51 37.72
N SER A 86 2.32 -0.85 36.54
CA SER A 86 3.56 -0.35 35.94
C SER A 86 3.46 -0.49 34.42
N ILE A 87 4.14 0.37 33.65
CA ILE A 87 4.13 0.34 32.18
C ILE A 87 5.13 -0.71 31.69
N THR A 88 4.63 -1.90 31.36
CA THR A 88 5.47 -3.02 30.88
C THR A 88 5.11 -3.41 29.45
N TRP A 89 3.89 -3.86 29.18
CA TRP A 89 3.52 -4.33 27.83
C TRP A 89 2.84 -3.24 26.98
N ALA A 90 2.26 -2.22 27.61
CA ALA A 90 1.63 -1.10 26.89
C ALA A 90 2.64 -0.25 26.10
N GLU A 91 3.94 -0.37 26.36
CA GLU A 91 4.97 0.37 25.62
C GLU A 91 4.96 0.05 24.11
N TYR A 92 4.73 -1.21 23.71
CA TYR A 92 4.75 -1.60 22.29
C TYR A 92 3.55 -1.07 21.50
N PRO A 93 2.29 -1.20 21.97
CA PRO A 93 1.14 -0.58 21.29
C PRO A 93 1.25 0.95 21.24
N ILE A 94 1.73 1.59 22.30
CA ILE A 94 1.92 3.05 22.33
C ILE A 94 2.98 3.46 21.30
N ALA A 95 4.10 2.74 21.20
CA ALA A 95 5.13 2.99 20.21
C ALA A 95 4.58 2.98 18.77
N ILE A 96 3.79 1.96 18.43
CA ILE A 96 3.16 1.86 17.10
C ILE A 96 2.19 3.03 16.87
N CYS A 97 1.37 3.37 17.86
CA CYS A 97 0.44 4.49 17.76
C CYS A 97 1.18 5.82 17.53
N LEU A 98 2.29 6.06 18.23
CA LEU A 98 3.12 7.25 18.06
C LEU A 98 3.77 7.32 16.67
N ILE A 99 4.26 6.19 16.15
CA ILE A 99 4.79 6.13 14.78
C ILE A 99 3.70 6.52 13.78
N ILE A 100 2.52 5.90 13.86
CA ILE A 100 1.42 6.19 12.92
C ILE A 100 1.00 7.66 13.03
N PHE A 101 0.88 8.18 14.26
CA PHE A 101 0.52 9.57 14.51
C PHE A 101 1.55 10.55 13.93
N ALA A 102 2.84 10.27 14.08
CA ALA A 102 3.92 11.08 13.50
C ALA A 102 3.84 11.14 11.98
N TYR A 103 3.64 9.99 11.33
CA TYR A 103 3.52 9.92 9.86
C TYR A 103 2.30 10.69 9.37
N ILE A 104 1.13 10.41 9.93
CA ILE A 104 -0.11 11.06 9.46
C ILE A 104 -0.06 12.57 9.69
N SER A 105 0.51 13.04 10.81
CA SER A 105 0.70 14.46 11.08
C SER A 105 1.58 15.14 10.03
N VAL A 106 2.75 14.57 9.72
CA VAL A 106 3.65 15.13 8.72
C VAL A 106 3.00 15.10 7.32
N PHE A 107 2.34 14.01 6.94
CA PHE A 107 1.68 13.91 5.64
C PHE A 107 0.46 14.84 5.48
N ALA A 108 -0.21 15.17 6.59
CA ALA A 108 -1.33 16.10 6.63
C ALA A 108 -0.87 17.57 6.53
N PHE A 109 0.13 17.97 7.33
CA PHE A 109 0.51 19.38 7.47
C PHE A 109 1.70 19.81 6.61
N LEU A 110 2.65 18.93 6.31
CA LEU A 110 3.85 19.30 5.56
C LEU A 110 3.61 19.17 4.05
N ALA A 111 3.49 20.28 3.33
CA ALA A 111 3.31 20.30 1.88
C ALA A 111 4.65 20.24 1.11
N GLN A 112 5.39 19.14 1.22
CA GLN A 112 6.70 18.95 0.57
C GLN A 112 6.75 17.70 -0.31
N LYS A 113 7.86 17.47 -1.01
CA LYS A 113 8.12 16.23 -1.77
C LYS A 113 8.00 15.02 -0.85
N THR A 114 7.45 13.91 -1.34
CA THR A 114 7.22 12.68 -0.54
C THR A 114 8.47 12.17 0.17
N ILE A 115 9.65 12.31 -0.44
CA ILE A 115 10.91 11.87 0.19
C ILE A 115 11.24 12.73 1.41
N VAL A 116 11.04 14.05 1.31
CA VAL A 116 11.24 14.98 2.43
C VAL A 116 10.22 14.69 3.54
N GLN A 117 8.95 14.44 3.18
CA GLN A 117 7.94 14.04 4.15
C GLN A 117 8.35 12.76 4.90
N LEU A 118 8.83 11.74 4.19
CA LEU A 118 9.29 10.49 4.83
C LEU A 118 10.48 10.72 5.78
N LEU A 119 11.46 11.54 5.39
CA LEU A 119 12.60 11.85 6.25
C LEU A 119 12.17 12.60 7.51
N VAL A 120 11.29 13.58 7.37
CA VAL A 120 10.75 14.32 8.54
C VAL A 120 9.89 13.40 9.40
N SER A 121 9.04 12.55 8.82
CA SER A 121 8.27 11.54 9.55
C SER A 121 9.16 10.58 10.32
N PHE A 122 10.27 10.13 9.71
CA PHE A 122 11.27 9.30 10.39
C PHE A 122 11.86 10.01 11.60
N LEU A 123 12.30 11.27 11.44
CA LEU A 123 12.89 12.04 12.54
C LEU A 123 11.90 12.27 13.69
N VAL A 124 10.66 12.65 13.37
CA VAL A 124 9.62 12.88 14.39
C VAL A 124 9.24 11.56 15.09
N ALA A 125 9.08 10.48 14.34
CA ALA A 125 8.78 9.16 14.93
C ALA A 125 9.95 8.63 15.77
N ALA A 126 11.20 8.78 15.33
CA ALA A 126 12.38 8.39 16.09
C ALA A 126 12.49 9.20 17.40
N ALA A 127 12.24 10.51 17.35
CA ALA A 127 12.21 11.36 18.55
C ALA A 127 11.09 10.94 19.51
N ALA A 128 9.90 10.63 18.99
CA ALA A 128 8.78 10.16 19.81
C ALA A 128 9.07 8.81 20.48
N LEU A 129 9.69 7.87 19.75
CA LEU A 129 10.12 6.57 20.30
C LEU A 129 11.22 6.72 21.35
N PHE A 130 12.20 7.58 21.09
CA PHE A 130 13.27 7.87 22.04
C PHE A 130 12.73 8.48 23.33
N LEU A 131 11.79 9.42 23.22
CA LEU A 131 11.12 10.01 24.38
C LEU A 131 10.30 8.96 25.14
N LEU A 132 9.56 8.10 24.44
CA LEU A 132 8.80 7.02 25.07
C LEU A 132 9.70 6.10 25.91
N ASP A 133 10.82 5.63 25.35
CA ASP A 133 11.77 4.75 26.04
C ASP A 133 12.46 5.46 27.23
N LEU A 134 12.73 6.76 27.10
CA LEU A 134 13.25 7.57 28.21
C LEU A 134 12.25 7.64 29.38
N LEU A 135 10.94 7.73 29.10
CA LEU A 135 9.90 7.77 30.13
C LEU A 135 9.60 6.40 30.75
N THR A 136 9.77 5.29 30.02
CA THR A 136 9.41 3.95 30.53
C THR A 136 10.58 3.25 31.21
N ASN A 137 11.70 3.06 30.51
CA ASN A 137 12.73 2.09 30.89
C ASN A 137 14.16 2.61 30.76
N GLY A 138 14.38 3.90 30.49
CA GLY A 138 15.71 4.53 30.59
C GLY A 138 16.66 4.22 29.42
N LEU A 139 16.14 4.19 28.19
CA LEU A 139 16.90 4.07 26.92
C LEU A 139 17.46 2.68 26.60
N ASN A 140 16.66 1.63 26.73
CA ASN A 140 17.11 0.26 26.49
C ASN A 140 16.80 -0.27 25.08
N TRP A 141 15.60 0.00 24.55
CA TRP A 141 15.10 -0.69 23.35
C TRP A 141 14.93 0.24 22.15
N ALA A 142 14.63 1.52 22.34
CA ALA A 142 14.43 2.44 21.22
C ALA A 142 15.69 2.61 20.35
N PRO A 143 16.88 2.95 20.89
CA PRO A 143 18.06 3.13 20.06
C PRO A 143 18.62 1.83 19.48
N ALA A 144 18.50 0.71 20.22
CA ALA A 144 19.09 -0.57 19.83
C ALA A 144 18.19 -1.40 18.91
N LEU A 145 16.86 -1.23 18.98
CA LEU A 145 15.89 -2.05 18.25
C LEU A 145 14.95 -1.19 17.38
N ALA A 146 14.21 -0.26 17.99
CA ALA A 146 13.11 0.42 17.30
C ALA A 146 13.56 1.40 16.21
N ILE A 147 14.57 2.23 16.51
CA ILE A 147 15.12 3.21 15.56
C ILE A 147 15.79 2.50 14.37
N PRO A 148 16.64 1.47 14.55
CA PRO A 148 17.18 0.68 13.44
C PRO A 148 16.09 0.02 12.58
N LEU A 149 15.04 -0.53 13.20
CA LEU A 149 13.90 -1.11 12.47
C LEU A 149 13.13 -0.06 11.67
N LEU A 150 12.87 1.09 12.28
CA LEU A 150 12.20 2.21 11.63
C LEU A 150 13.05 2.72 10.46
N LEU A 151 14.37 2.81 10.62
CA LEU A 151 15.30 3.20 9.57
C LEU A 151 15.28 2.21 8.41
N ALA A 152 15.40 0.90 8.68
CA ALA A 152 15.34 -0.14 7.66
C ALA A 152 14.03 -0.08 6.86
N THR A 153 12.90 0.08 7.56
CA THR A 153 11.58 0.23 6.94
C THR A 153 11.51 1.44 6.02
N ASN A 154 12.04 2.60 6.45
CA ASN A 154 12.07 3.80 5.62
C ASN A 154 12.98 3.69 4.41
N LEU A 155 14.16 3.08 4.55
CA LEU A 155 15.08 2.86 3.44
C LEU A 155 14.45 1.98 2.36
N ILE A 156 13.78 0.90 2.77
CA ILE A 156 13.06 0.00 1.85
C ILE A 156 11.91 0.76 1.18
N LEU A 157 11.12 1.54 1.92
CA LEU A 157 10.03 2.34 1.36
C LEU A 157 10.52 3.38 0.35
N ILE A 158 11.63 4.07 0.65
CA ILE A 158 12.27 5.01 -0.28
C ILE A 158 12.75 4.27 -1.54
N GLY A 159 13.40 3.11 -1.38
CA GLY A 159 13.83 2.26 -2.49
C GLY A 159 12.66 1.86 -3.39
N LEU A 160 11.56 1.39 -2.80
CA LEU A 160 10.32 1.07 -3.52
C LEU A 160 9.76 2.29 -4.24
N LEU A 161 9.69 3.46 -3.58
CA LEU A 161 9.21 4.69 -4.22
C LEU A 161 10.08 5.12 -5.42
N VAL A 162 11.40 4.95 -5.33
CA VAL A 162 12.32 5.24 -6.44
C VAL A 162 12.07 4.28 -7.60
N VAL A 163 11.97 2.98 -7.32
CA VAL A 163 11.64 1.95 -8.33
C VAL A 163 10.28 2.23 -8.97
N PHE A 164 9.27 2.62 -8.18
CA PHE A 164 7.92 2.93 -8.65
C PHE A 164 7.87 4.18 -9.52
N ARG A 165 8.70 5.19 -9.23
CA ARG A 165 8.83 6.40 -10.06
C ARG A 165 9.63 6.17 -11.34
N SER A 166 10.66 5.32 -11.29
CA SER A 166 11.47 4.96 -12.45
C SER A 166 10.74 3.99 -13.39
N SER A 167 9.82 3.19 -12.86
CA SER A 167 9.01 2.25 -13.64
C SER A 167 8.05 2.99 -14.58
N ARG A 168 8.34 2.90 -15.88
CA ARG A 168 7.59 3.56 -16.96
C ARG A 168 6.15 3.05 -17.09
N GLU A 169 5.92 1.77 -16.77
CA GLU A 169 4.60 1.12 -16.81
C GLU A 169 4.22 0.65 -15.39
N LYS A 170 3.04 1.05 -14.93
CA LYS A 170 2.51 0.71 -13.60
C LYS A 170 1.54 -0.46 -13.75
N GLY A 171 1.79 -1.55 -13.04
CA GLY A 171 0.96 -2.76 -13.11
C GLY A 171 1.51 -3.86 -12.21
N VAL A 172 1.47 -5.10 -12.68
CA VAL A 172 1.88 -6.31 -11.92
C VAL A 172 3.33 -6.23 -11.41
N ASN A 173 4.20 -5.49 -12.11
CA ASN A 173 5.59 -5.23 -11.72
C ASN A 173 5.70 -4.59 -10.32
N LEU A 174 4.78 -3.68 -10.00
CA LEU A 174 4.73 -2.97 -8.72
C LEU A 174 4.57 -3.94 -7.56
N ILE A 175 3.70 -4.93 -7.74
CA ILE A 175 3.39 -5.98 -6.76
C ILE A 175 4.63 -6.87 -6.56
N GLY A 176 5.31 -7.24 -7.65
CA GLY A 176 6.57 -8.00 -7.59
C GLY A 176 7.65 -7.29 -6.77
N TYR A 177 7.85 -5.99 -7.00
CA TYR A 177 8.79 -5.20 -6.20
C TYR A 177 8.37 -5.07 -4.72
N SER A 178 7.07 -4.89 -4.43
CA SER A 178 6.59 -4.87 -3.04
C SER A 178 6.88 -6.17 -2.30
N PHE A 179 6.72 -7.32 -2.96
CA PHE A 179 7.08 -8.61 -2.39
C PHE A 179 8.58 -8.74 -2.09
N LEU A 180 9.43 -8.29 -3.01
CA LEU A 180 10.88 -8.23 -2.77
C LEU A 180 11.22 -7.30 -1.59
N GLY A 181 10.57 -6.14 -1.52
CA GLY A 181 10.72 -5.22 -0.39
C GLY A 181 10.32 -5.85 0.94
N ALA A 182 9.20 -6.58 0.98
CA ALA A 182 8.74 -7.28 2.17
C ALA A 182 9.71 -8.38 2.62
N ALA A 183 10.23 -9.19 1.68
CA ALA A 183 11.24 -10.21 1.98
C ALA A 183 12.52 -9.59 2.57
N LEU A 184 12.99 -8.48 1.98
CA LEU A 184 14.14 -7.73 2.50
C LEU A 184 13.87 -7.19 3.92
N LEU A 185 12.66 -6.68 4.17
CA LEU A 185 12.24 -6.18 5.48
C LEU A 185 12.26 -7.31 6.53
N CYS A 186 11.80 -8.51 6.18
CA CYS A 186 11.88 -9.68 7.07
C CYS A 186 13.33 -10.04 7.45
N ILE A 187 14.26 -9.99 6.48
CA ILE A 187 15.69 -10.21 6.74
C ILE A 187 16.23 -9.14 7.69
N CYS A 188 15.92 -7.87 7.44
CA CYS A 188 16.32 -6.76 8.32
C CYS A 188 15.77 -6.94 9.74
N ILE A 189 14.50 -7.32 9.88
CA ILE A 189 13.87 -7.57 11.18
C ILE A 189 14.62 -8.66 11.94
N GLU A 190 14.87 -9.82 11.32
CA GLU A 190 15.55 -10.92 12.02
C GLU A 190 17.00 -10.54 12.36
N ALA A 191 17.72 -9.87 11.46
CA ALA A 191 19.09 -9.43 11.70
C ALA A 191 19.17 -8.44 12.89
N ILE A 192 18.32 -7.42 12.91
CA ILE A 192 18.30 -6.41 13.99
C ILE A 192 17.85 -7.06 15.31
N TRP A 193 16.85 -7.93 15.28
CA TRP A 193 16.39 -8.67 16.46
C TRP A 193 17.50 -9.55 17.06
N ARG A 194 18.25 -10.27 16.22
CA ARG A 194 19.39 -11.09 16.67
C ARG A 194 20.50 -10.25 17.28
N PHE A 195 20.81 -9.10 16.66
CA PHE A 195 21.79 -8.15 17.17
C PHE A 195 21.38 -7.60 18.53
N TYR A 196 20.12 -7.19 18.68
CA TYR A 196 19.56 -6.72 19.95
C TYR A 196 19.68 -7.77 21.07
N LEU A 197 19.49 -9.04 20.76
CA LEU A 197 19.62 -10.15 21.71
C LEU A 197 21.06 -10.65 21.92
N ASN A 198 22.07 -10.04 21.30
CA ASN A 198 23.47 -10.52 21.29
C ASN A 198 23.61 -12.01 20.91
N GLN A 199 22.72 -12.50 20.04
CA GLN A 199 22.71 -13.88 19.56
C GLN A 199 23.62 -14.04 18.33
N PRO A 200 24.16 -15.25 18.08
CA PRO A 200 24.95 -15.49 16.88
C PRO A 200 24.11 -15.20 15.63
N PHE A 201 24.77 -14.65 14.60
CA PHE A 201 24.13 -14.27 13.34
C PHE A 201 23.66 -15.51 12.58
N ARG A 202 22.42 -15.93 12.83
CA ARG A 202 21.74 -17.06 12.19
C ARG A 202 20.34 -16.64 11.79
N LEU A 203 20.09 -16.63 10.48
CA LEU A 203 18.80 -16.30 9.88
C LEU A 203 18.05 -17.61 9.59
N TRP A 204 16.88 -17.79 10.21
CA TRP A 204 16.07 -18.99 10.05
C TRP A 204 14.73 -18.68 9.40
N TRP A 205 13.92 -17.83 10.03
CA TRP A 205 12.55 -17.62 9.57
C TRP A 205 12.50 -16.66 8.37
N SER A 206 13.36 -15.64 8.34
CA SER A 206 13.45 -14.70 7.21
C SER A 206 13.92 -15.37 5.92
N VAL A 207 14.77 -16.40 6.00
CA VAL A 207 15.24 -17.17 4.85
C VAL A 207 14.10 -18.00 4.26
N ILE A 208 13.29 -18.64 5.10
CA ILE A 208 12.12 -19.42 4.67
C ILE A 208 11.12 -18.50 3.94
N VAL A 209 10.81 -17.34 4.54
CA VAL A 209 9.92 -16.33 3.93
C VAL A 209 10.49 -15.86 2.60
N SER A 210 11.78 -15.51 2.55
CA SER A 210 12.42 -15.03 1.32
C SER A 210 12.38 -16.09 0.22
N LEU A 211 12.68 -17.35 0.53
CA LEU A 211 12.67 -18.44 -0.45
C LEU A 211 11.27 -18.70 -1.00
N SER A 212 10.21 -18.53 -0.20
CA SER A 212 8.82 -18.64 -0.66
C SER A 212 8.37 -17.46 -1.53
N VAL A 213 8.81 -16.24 -1.21
CA VAL A 213 8.37 -15.00 -1.86
C VAL A 213 9.12 -14.75 -3.17
N LEU A 214 10.39 -15.17 -3.26
CA LEU A 214 11.23 -15.01 -4.45
C LEU A 214 10.63 -15.61 -5.74
N PRO A 215 10.15 -16.86 -5.80
CA PRO A 215 9.56 -17.41 -7.02
C PRO A 215 8.29 -16.67 -7.42
N VAL A 216 7.44 -16.29 -6.46
CA VAL A 216 6.21 -15.54 -6.72
C VAL A 216 6.54 -14.17 -7.29
N SER A 217 7.47 -13.43 -6.68
CA SER A 217 7.88 -12.12 -7.17
C SER A 217 8.52 -12.23 -8.57
N LEU A 218 9.37 -13.22 -8.81
CA LEU A 218 10.00 -13.45 -10.12
C LEU A 218 8.95 -13.71 -11.20
N VAL A 219 7.95 -14.56 -10.95
CA VAL A 219 6.87 -14.84 -11.91
C VAL A 219 6.10 -13.56 -12.24
N LEU A 220 5.77 -12.74 -11.24
CA LEU A 220 5.07 -11.47 -11.45
C LEU A 220 5.89 -10.49 -12.31
N LEU A 221 7.20 -10.39 -12.07
CA LEU A 221 8.11 -9.57 -12.86
C LEU A 221 8.25 -10.08 -14.31
N LEU A 222 8.38 -11.40 -14.49
CA LEU A 222 8.49 -12.05 -15.80
C LEU A 222 7.19 -11.92 -16.61
N MET A 223 6.03 -12.07 -15.97
CA MET A 223 4.73 -11.87 -16.60
C MET A 223 4.62 -10.45 -17.17
N HIS A 224 5.01 -9.45 -16.39
CA HIS A 224 5.04 -8.07 -16.87
C HIS A 224 6.01 -7.89 -18.05
N TYR A 225 7.21 -8.46 -17.99
CA TYR A 225 8.20 -8.39 -19.06
C TYR A 225 7.74 -9.10 -20.35
N ARG A 226 7.13 -10.29 -20.24
CA ARG A 226 6.63 -11.06 -21.39
C ARG A 226 5.41 -10.41 -22.03
N TYR A 227 4.48 -9.88 -21.24
CA TYR A 227 3.31 -9.15 -21.76
C TYR A 227 3.75 -7.95 -22.63
N LYS A 228 4.86 -7.29 -22.28
CA LYS A 228 5.46 -6.23 -23.08
C LYS A 228 6.02 -6.72 -24.43
N ARG A 229 6.57 -7.94 -24.49
CA ARG A 229 7.19 -8.52 -25.70
C ARG A 229 6.18 -9.21 -26.63
N GLY A 230 5.00 -9.57 -26.13
CA GLY A 230 3.96 -10.29 -26.88
C GLY A 230 2.99 -9.44 -27.72
N ARG A 231 3.13 -8.10 -27.77
CA ARG A 231 2.25 -7.22 -28.56
C ARG A 231 2.63 -7.06 -30.05
N ASP A 232 3.30 -8.04 -30.65
CA ASP A 232 3.50 -8.12 -32.11
C ASP A 232 2.86 -9.38 -32.71
N LEU A 233 1.74 -9.85 -32.12
CA LEU A 233 0.90 -10.91 -32.69
C LEU A 233 -0.02 -10.41 -33.82
N GLY A 234 -0.01 -9.10 -34.11
CA GLY A 234 -0.73 -8.51 -35.24
C GLY A 234 -0.15 -8.86 -36.62
N LYS A 235 0.97 -9.59 -36.69
CA LYS A 235 1.59 -10.03 -37.95
C LYS A 235 1.43 -11.53 -38.25
N THR A 236 0.86 -12.32 -37.34
CA THR A 236 0.72 -13.78 -37.53
C THR A 236 -0.67 -14.23 -37.97
N PHE A 237 -1.63 -13.32 -38.11
CA PHE A 237 -2.96 -13.64 -38.63
C PHE A 237 -3.38 -12.64 -39.71
N HIS A 238 -2.69 -12.72 -40.85
CA HIS A 238 -3.25 -12.39 -42.16
C HIS A 238 -3.60 -13.73 -42.84
N ILE A 239 -4.71 -14.34 -42.44
CA ILE A 239 -5.41 -15.39 -43.17
C ILE A 239 -6.90 -15.04 -43.10
#